data_AF-A0A5S6QYH1-F1
#
_entry.id   AF-A0A5S6QYH1-F1
#
_cell.length_a   1.000
_cell.length_b   1.000
_cell.length_c   1.000
_cell.angle_alpha   90.00
_cell.angle_beta   90.00
_cell.angle_gamma   90.00
#
_symmetry.space_group_name_H-M   'P 1'
#
loop_
_entity.id
_entity.type
_entity.pdbx_description
1 polymer ?
#
loop_
_entity_poly.entity_id
_entity_poly.type
_entity_poly.pdbx_seq_one_letter_code
_entity_poly.pdbx_strand_id
1 'polypeptide(L)'
;MEHGRRFSKVDDDELRTVIEADPRKTTREVAKELNVSQPAIVTHLNKIGKSKKLDKWVPHELNESQRMRRYEVCSALVLRNKNETFLDRIVTCDEKWILYDNRKRSAQWLDRGAAPKQIPKPNQHRRKVMVSVWWSRRGLFSYSFFKPGETITAEKYCQEIEKMHQQLQRRYPILVNRKGPILLHDNARPHVSQRTIQKLHDLGYETLPHPAYFTRPVSNRLPLFQTSGQVPSRQGLQK
;
A
#
# COMPACT_ATOMS: atom_id res chain seq x y z
N MET A 1 -25.54 48.77 14.33
CA MET A 1 -25.66 47.76 15.39
C MET A 1 -24.65 46.66 15.12
N GLU A 2 -23.53 46.75 15.82
CA GLU A 2 -22.41 45.82 15.72
C GLU A 2 -22.82 44.48 16.34
N HIS A 3 -22.98 43.44 15.52
CA HIS A 3 -23.33 42.11 16.02
C HIS A 3 -22.09 41.49 16.66
N GLY A 4 -21.89 41.78 17.95
CA GLY A 4 -20.85 41.19 18.77
C GLY A 4 -20.92 39.67 18.71
N ARG A 5 -20.03 39.07 17.92
CA ARG A 5 -19.87 37.62 17.83
C ARG A 5 -19.40 37.14 19.20
N ARG A 6 -20.28 36.44 19.93
CA ARG A 6 -19.96 35.87 21.25
C ARG A 6 -18.90 34.80 21.05
N PHE A 7 -17.62 35.18 21.20
CA PHE A 7 -16.51 34.24 21.20
C PHE A 7 -16.68 33.35 22.44
N SER A 8 -17.09 32.10 22.26
CA SER A 8 -16.94 31.08 23.30
C SER A 8 -15.45 31.02 23.61
N LYS A 9 -15.07 31.36 24.84
CA LYS A 9 -13.70 31.35 25.34
C LYS A 9 -13.28 29.89 25.57
N VAL A 10 -13.22 29.11 24.49
CA VAL A 10 -12.59 27.78 24.53
C VAL A 10 -11.09 28.05 24.60
N ASP A 11 -10.46 27.60 25.67
CA ASP A 11 -9.01 27.62 25.77
C ASP A 11 -8.45 26.58 24.79
N ASP A 12 -7.63 27.05 23.84
CA ASP A 12 -7.03 26.22 22.79
C ASP A 12 -6.03 25.21 23.39
N ASP A 13 -5.40 25.54 24.52
CA ASP A 13 -4.46 24.66 25.20
C ASP A 13 -5.21 23.59 26.01
N GLU A 14 -6.29 23.96 26.70
CA GLU A 14 -7.19 23.00 27.35
C GLU A 14 -7.78 21.99 26.34
N LEU A 15 -8.25 22.49 25.19
CA LEU A 15 -8.72 21.64 24.09
C LEU A 15 -7.60 20.71 23.57
N ARG A 16 -6.36 21.19 23.48
CA ARG A 16 -5.23 20.36 23.05
C ARG A 16 -5.00 19.22 24.05
N THR A 17 -4.99 19.52 25.35
CA THR A 17 -4.83 18.52 26.42
C THR A 17 -5.91 17.45 26.37
N VAL A 18 -7.19 17.83 26.22
CA VAL A 18 -8.30 16.88 26.14
C VAL A 18 -8.16 15.93 24.94
N ILE A 19 -7.74 16.46 23.78
CA ILE A 19 -7.55 15.67 22.55
C ILE A 19 -6.31 14.79 22.59
N GLU A 20 -5.25 15.22 23.29
CA GLU A 20 -4.02 14.42 23.41
C GLU A 20 -4.16 13.30 24.45
N ALA A 21 -4.97 13.51 25.49
CA ALA A 21 -5.34 12.47 26.44
C ALA A 21 -6.16 11.34 25.78
N ASP A 22 -7.10 11.69 24.88
CA ASP A 22 -7.83 10.71 24.08
C ASP A 22 -8.12 11.24 22.66
N PRO A 23 -7.28 10.88 21.67
CA PRO A 23 -7.45 11.29 20.27
C PRO A 23 -8.69 10.74 19.58
N ARG A 24 -9.44 9.81 20.20
CA ARG A 24 -10.64 9.19 19.62
C ARG A 24 -11.94 9.88 20.00
N LYS A 25 -11.92 10.81 20.97
CA LYS A 25 -13.11 11.56 21.39
C LYS A 25 -13.81 12.22 20.20
N THR A 26 -15.13 12.16 20.22
CA THR A 26 -15.97 12.86 19.25
C THR A 26 -16.09 14.35 19.60
N THR A 27 -16.34 15.19 18.60
CA THR A 27 -16.57 16.62 18.83
C THR A 27 -17.77 16.91 19.72
N ARG A 28 -18.70 15.95 19.89
CA ARG A 28 -19.84 16.06 20.81
C ARG A 28 -19.46 15.73 22.25
N GLU A 29 -18.59 14.75 22.48
CA GLU A 29 -18.10 14.43 23.83
C GLU A 29 -17.22 15.56 24.37
N VAL A 30 -16.29 16.07 23.55
CA VAL A 30 -15.45 17.21 23.91
C VAL A 30 -16.29 18.46 24.17
N ALA A 31 -17.34 18.69 23.39
CA ALA A 31 -18.27 19.79 23.60
C ALA A 31 -19.01 19.70 24.95
N LYS A 32 -19.40 18.49 25.38
CA LYS A 32 -20.02 18.26 26.69
C LYS A 32 -19.03 18.45 27.83
N GLU A 33 -17.82 17.93 27.69
CA GLU A 33 -16.76 18.00 28.70
C GLU A 33 -16.31 19.44 28.96
N LEU A 34 -16.12 20.22 27.88
CA LEU A 34 -15.74 21.63 27.96
C LEU A 34 -16.95 22.58 28.08
N ASN A 35 -18.17 22.04 28.23
CA ASN A 35 -19.43 22.78 28.33
C ASN A 35 -19.61 23.89 27.27
N VAL A 36 -19.30 23.57 26.01
CA VAL A 36 -19.33 24.50 24.88
C VAL A 36 -20.08 23.90 23.71
N SER A 37 -20.49 24.74 22.75
CA SER A 37 -21.19 24.25 21.57
C SER A 37 -20.29 23.39 20.66
N GLN A 38 -20.84 22.34 20.05
CA GLN A 38 -20.10 21.49 19.11
C GLN A 38 -19.50 22.26 17.90
N PRO A 39 -20.17 23.28 17.32
CA PRO A 39 -19.56 24.13 16.29
C PRO A 39 -18.32 24.91 16.78
N ALA A 40 -18.30 25.34 18.04
CA ALA A 40 -17.13 26.00 18.62
C ALA A 40 -15.93 25.04 18.66
N ILE A 41 -16.12 23.82 19.17
CA ILE A 41 -15.07 22.78 19.17
C ILE A 41 -14.51 22.52 17.76
N VAL A 42 -15.37 22.40 16.74
CA VAL A 42 -14.92 22.19 15.36
C VAL A 42 -14.07 23.36 14.87
N THR A 43 -14.47 24.59 15.17
CA THR A 43 -13.74 25.81 14.79
C THR A 43 -12.37 25.85 15.46
N HIS A 44 -12.32 25.58 16.76
CA HIS A 44 -11.08 25.60 17.54
C HIS A 44 -10.14 24.44 17.17
N LEU A 45 -10.64 23.23 16.92
CA LEU A 45 -9.84 22.10 16.41
C LEU A 45 -9.12 22.45 15.11
N ASN A 46 -9.83 23.10 14.17
CA ASN A 46 -9.22 23.57 12.93
C ASN A 46 -8.15 24.64 13.19
N LYS A 47 -8.40 25.57 14.13
CA LYS A 47 -7.46 26.62 14.53
C LYS A 47 -6.15 26.05 15.11
N ILE A 48 -6.23 25.00 15.92
CA ILE A 48 -5.06 24.31 16.49
C ILE A 48 -4.46 23.24 15.56
N GLY A 49 -4.90 23.19 14.30
CA GLY A 49 -4.36 22.28 13.28
C GLY A 49 -4.74 20.80 13.46
N LYS A 50 -5.73 20.48 14.30
CA LYS A 50 -6.23 19.12 14.48
C LYS A 50 -7.29 18.83 13.42
N SER A 51 -7.11 17.74 12.69
CA SER A 51 -8.05 17.26 11.68
C SER A 51 -8.41 15.80 11.95
N LYS A 52 -9.68 15.42 11.79
CA LYS A 52 -10.09 14.02 11.96
C LYS A 52 -9.55 13.16 10.81
N LYS A 53 -8.75 12.14 11.16
CA LYS A 53 -8.20 11.16 10.20
C LYS A 53 -8.69 9.77 10.61
N LEU A 54 -8.94 8.92 9.62
CA LEU A 54 -9.18 7.51 9.88
C LEU A 54 -7.85 6.79 10.11
N ASP A 55 -7.84 5.86 11.06
CA ASP A 55 -6.71 4.96 11.27
C ASP A 55 -6.43 4.19 9.97
N LYS A 56 -5.14 3.93 9.72
CA LYS A 56 -4.70 3.19 8.54
C LYS A 56 -4.74 1.70 8.86
N TRP A 57 -5.45 0.92 8.04
CA TRP A 57 -5.36 -0.53 8.07
C TRP A 57 -3.90 -0.97 7.86
N VAL A 58 -3.39 -1.75 8.81
CA VAL A 58 -2.11 -2.45 8.68
C VAL A 58 -2.40 -3.95 8.55
N PRO A 59 -1.73 -4.68 7.65
CA PRO A 59 -2.05 -6.10 7.41
C PRO A 59 -1.81 -7.00 8.62
N HIS A 60 -0.92 -6.60 9.54
CA HIS A 60 -0.54 -7.41 10.68
C HIS A 60 -0.03 -6.54 11.83
N GLU A 61 -0.34 -6.93 13.06
CA GLU A 61 0.26 -6.38 14.27
C GLU A 61 1.58 -7.11 14.53
N LEU A 62 2.69 -6.37 14.50
CA LEU A 62 4.02 -6.97 14.62
C LEU A 62 4.38 -7.19 16.09
N ASN A 63 4.84 -8.40 16.40
CA ASN A 63 5.47 -8.69 17.68
C ASN A 63 6.90 -8.11 17.74
N GLU A 64 7.52 -8.15 18.92
CA GLU A 64 8.85 -7.56 19.14
C GLU A 64 9.94 -8.22 18.28
N SER A 65 9.95 -9.55 18.16
CA SER A 65 10.94 -10.27 17.36
C SER A 65 10.83 -9.95 15.87
N GLN A 66 9.62 -9.80 15.33
CA GLN A 66 9.38 -9.36 13.96
C GLN A 66 9.84 -7.91 13.74
N ARG A 67 9.64 -7.02 14.72
CA ARG A 67 10.15 -5.63 14.65
C ARG A 67 11.67 -5.61 14.63
N MET A 68 12.30 -6.38 15.52
CA MET A 68 13.76 -6.48 15.59
C MET A 68 14.33 -7.03 14.29
N ARG A 69 13.76 -8.13 13.77
CA ARG A 69 14.21 -8.72 12.51
C ARG A 69 14.09 -7.75 11.34
N ARG A 70 13.01 -6.96 11.30
CA ARG A 70 12.85 -5.90 10.29
C ARG A 70 13.93 -4.83 10.42
N TYR A 71 14.23 -4.40 11.64
CA TYR A 71 15.27 -3.41 11.90
C TYR A 71 16.65 -3.91 11.44
N GLU A 72 17.02 -5.12 11.83
CA GLU A 72 18.29 -5.76 11.42
C GLU A 72 18.44 -5.82 9.90
N VAL A 73 17.44 -6.37 9.22
CA VAL A 73 17.48 -6.53 7.75
C VAL A 73 17.55 -5.16 7.08
N CYS A 74 16.73 -4.19 7.49
CA CYS A 74 16.77 -2.85 6.91
C CYS A 74 18.10 -2.16 7.16
N SER A 75 18.65 -2.26 8.38
CA SER A 75 19.94 -1.68 8.73
C SER A 75 21.07 -2.27 7.89
N ALA A 76 21.12 -3.60 7.75
CA ALA A 76 22.10 -4.28 6.93
C ALA A 76 21.99 -3.89 5.44
N LEU A 77 20.77 -3.81 4.89
CA LEU A 77 20.56 -3.39 3.50
C LEU A 77 20.95 -1.94 3.26
N VAL A 78 20.68 -1.04 4.21
CA VAL A 78 21.10 0.37 4.13
C VAL A 78 22.62 0.47 4.17
N LEU A 79 23.29 -0.23 5.09
CA LEU A 79 24.74 -0.23 5.19
C LEU A 79 25.38 -0.80 3.92
N ARG A 80 24.86 -1.93 3.42
CA ARG A 80 25.30 -2.52 2.16
C ARG A 80 25.21 -1.51 1.02
N ASN A 81 24.09 -0.78 0.91
CA ASN A 81 23.90 0.18 -0.18
C ASN A 81 24.81 1.41 -0.06
N LYS A 82 25.22 1.77 1.16
CA LYS A 82 26.21 2.83 1.40
C LYS A 82 27.61 2.40 0.96
N ASN A 83 27.96 1.13 1.19
CA ASN A 83 29.26 0.57 0.82
C ASN A 83 29.36 0.31 -0.69
N GLU A 84 28.32 -0.30 -1.27
CA GLU A 84 28.23 -0.57 -2.71
C GLU A 84 26.80 -0.36 -3.18
N THR A 85 26.59 0.57 -4.12
CA THR A 85 25.25 0.84 -4.64
C THR A 85 24.73 -0.34 -5.44
N PHE A 86 23.71 -1.03 -4.94
CA PHE A 86 23.14 -2.22 -5.58
C PHE A 86 21.69 -2.03 -6.07
N LEU A 87 21.06 -0.89 -5.79
CA LEU A 87 19.66 -0.61 -6.17
C LEU A 87 19.40 -0.73 -7.68
N ASP A 88 20.37 -0.39 -8.52
CA ASP A 88 20.27 -0.49 -9.98
C ASP A 88 20.25 -1.93 -10.49
N ARG A 89 20.65 -2.89 -9.62
CA ARG A 89 20.66 -4.32 -9.91
C ARG A 89 19.40 -5.03 -9.46
N ILE A 90 18.53 -4.36 -8.70
CA ILE A 90 17.33 -4.96 -8.13
C ILE A 90 16.29 -5.18 -9.22
N VAL A 91 15.87 -6.44 -9.32
CA VAL A 91 14.66 -6.90 -9.97
C VAL A 91 13.67 -7.26 -8.88
N THR A 92 12.43 -6.84 -9.02
CA THR A 92 11.38 -7.17 -8.04
C THR A 92 10.13 -7.66 -8.75
N CYS A 93 9.33 -8.45 -8.03
CA CYS A 93 8.07 -8.97 -8.51
C CYS A 93 6.99 -8.89 -7.44
N ASP A 94 5.74 -8.87 -7.91
CA ASP A 94 4.56 -8.99 -7.07
C ASP A 94 3.43 -9.62 -7.90
N GLU A 95 2.61 -10.42 -7.25
CA GLU A 95 1.44 -11.06 -7.82
C GLU A 95 0.17 -10.43 -7.25
N LYS A 96 -0.76 -10.03 -8.13
CA LYS A 96 -2.02 -9.43 -7.71
C LYS A 96 -3.22 -10.05 -8.38
N TRP A 97 -4.26 -10.28 -7.59
CA TRP A 97 -5.58 -10.61 -8.10
C TRP A 97 -6.27 -9.35 -8.63
N ILE A 98 -6.65 -9.39 -9.90
CA ILE A 98 -7.51 -8.41 -10.56
C ILE A 98 -8.92 -8.99 -10.66
N LEU A 99 -9.90 -8.26 -10.14
CA LEU A 99 -11.31 -8.61 -10.26
C LEU A 99 -11.83 -8.09 -11.61
N TYR A 100 -12.63 -8.91 -12.32
CA TYR A 100 -13.32 -8.45 -13.54
C TYR A 100 -14.29 -7.31 -13.23
N ASP A 101 -15.04 -7.43 -12.14
CA ASP A 101 -15.92 -6.39 -11.63
C ASP A 101 -15.28 -5.76 -10.38
N ASN A 102 -14.75 -4.55 -10.52
CA ASN A 102 -14.17 -3.75 -9.44
C ASN A 102 -15.01 -2.50 -9.12
N ARG A 103 -16.34 -2.58 -9.29
CA ARG A 103 -17.25 -1.48 -8.94
C ARG A 103 -17.07 -1.06 -7.48
N LYS A 104 -16.91 0.24 -7.27
CA LYS A 104 -16.84 0.87 -5.94
C LYS A 104 -18.12 1.64 -5.68
N ARG A 105 -18.50 1.75 -4.41
CA ARG A 105 -19.54 2.68 -3.99
C ARG A 105 -19.01 4.10 -4.23
N SER A 106 -19.79 4.92 -4.94
CA SER A 106 -19.53 6.35 -5.09
C SER A 106 -20.55 7.15 -4.27
N ALA A 107 -20.13 8.33 -3.81
CA ALA A 107 -21.04 9.28 -3.18
C ALA A 107 -21.92 9.94 -4.26
N GLN A 108 -23.16 10.27 -3.89
CA GLN A 108 -24.13 10.95 -4.74
C GLN A 108 -24.59 12.23 -4.03
N TRP A 109 -24.69 13.33 -4.77
CA TRP A 109 -25.40 14.53 -4.31
C TRP A 109 -26.89 14.30 -4.57
N LEU A 110 -27.69 14.35 -3.50
CA LEU A 110 -29.13 14.11 -3.54
C LEU A 110 -29.83 15.14 -2.65
N ASP A 111 -31.10 15.40 -2.93
CA ASP A 111 -31.93 16.28 -2.10
C ASP A 111 -32.08 15.73 -0.68
N ARG A 112 -32.38 16.63 0.25
CA ARG A 112 -32.52 16.28 1.67
C ARG A 112 -33.69 15.32 1.85
N GLY A 113 -33.40 14.10 2.29
CA GLY A 113 -34.41 13.05 2.51
C GLY A 113 -34.60 12.09 1.33
N ALA A 114 -33.98 12.36 0.18
CA ALA A 114 -34.02 11.45 -0.95
C ALA A 114 -33.21 10.17 -0.68
N ALA A 115 -33.76 9.01 -1.09
CA ALA A 115 -33.10 7.73 -0.91
C ALA A 115 -31.94 7.56 -1.91
N PRO A 116 -30.78 7.02 -1.48
CA PRO A 116 -29.68 6.73 -2.38
C PRO A 116 -30.00 5.57 -3.32
N LYS A 117 -29.40 5.56 -4.51
CA LYS A 117 -29.52 4.43 -5.43
C LYS A 117 -28.99 3.15 -4.78
N GLN A 118 -29.80 2.09 -4.80
CA GLN A 118 -29.38 0.78 -4.33
C GLN A 118 -28.48 0.10 -5.37
N ILE A 119 -27.29 -0.31 -4.95
CA ILE A 119 -26.37 -1.10 -5.79
C ILE A 119 -26.24 -2.46 -5.11
N PRO A 120 -26.51 -3.57 -5.82
CA PRO A 120 -26.41 -4.90 -5.23
C PRO A 120 -24.99 -5.14 -4.73
N LYS A 121 -24.87 -5.74 -3.54
CA LYS A 121 -23.56 -6.17 -3.02
C LYS A 121 -23.01 -7.20 -4.00
N PRO A 122 -21.83 -6.97 -4.56
CA PRO A 122 -21.26 -7.91 -5.51
C PRO A 122 -20.85 -9.23 -4.84
N ASN A 123 -21.02 -10.34 -5.56
CA ASN A 123 -20.86 -11.71 -5.04
C ASN A 123 -19.48 -11.97 -4.41
N GLN A 124 -19.43 -12.88 -3.43
CA GLN A 124 -18.20 -13.26 -2.71
C GLN A 124 -17.21 -14.04 -3.61
N HIS A 125 -17.71 -14.84 -4.56
CA HIS A 125 -16.91 -15.63 -5.51
C HIS A 125 -16.81 -14.94 -6.87
N ARG A 126 -16.24 -13.74 -6.94
CA ARG A 126 -16.06 -13.06 -8.24
C ARG A 126 -15.02 -13.77 -9.09
N ARG A 127 -15.25 -13.78 -10.39
CA ARG A 127 -14.21 -14.11 -11.37
C ARG A 127 -13.04 -13.15 -11.16
N LYS A 128 -11.86 -13.72 -11.02
CA LYS A 128 -10.60 -13.02 -10.79
C LYS A 128 -9.50 -13.67 -11.60
N VAL A 129 -8.57 -12.85 -12.06
CA VAL A 129 -7.36 -13.27 -12.77
C VAL A 129 -6.17 -12.79 -11.94
N MET A 130 -5.17 -13.64 -11.78
CA MET A 130 -3.90 -13.23 -11.19
C MET A 130 -3.01 -12.63 -12.28
N VAL A 131 -2.29 -11.57 -11.96
CA VAL A 131 -1.22 -11.03 -12.78
C VAL A 131 0.09 -11.14 -12.02
N SER A 132 1.14 -11.68 -12.65
CA SER A 132 2.53 -11.54 -12.19
C SER A 132 3.16 -10.35 -12.91
N VAL A 133 3.88 -9.52 -12.18
CA VAL A 133 4.53 -8.33 -12.74
C VAL A 133 5.97 -8.29 -12.28
N TRP A 134 6.90 -8.03 -13.19
CA TRP A 134 8.34 -7.97 -12.93
C TRP A 134 8.93 -6.66 -13.43
N TRP A 135 9.60 -5.93 -12.54
CA TRP A 135 10.14 -4.62 -12.86
C TRP A 135 11.47 -4.35 -12.15
N SER A 136 12.20 -3.37 -12.66
CA SER A 136 13.42 -2.85 -12.05
C SER A 136 13.33 -1.33 -11.95
N ARG A 137 14.40 -0.67 -11.48
CA ARG A 137 14.51 0.80 -11.52
C ARG A 137 14.28 1.38 -12.92
N ARG A 138 14.58 0.63 -13.97
CA ARG A 138 14.44 1.05 -15.38
C ARG A 138 13.01 0.91 -15.91
N GLY A 139 12.11 0.31 -15.13
CA GLY A 139 10.70 0.16 -15.47
C GLY A 139 10.26 -1.30 -15.56
N LEU A 140 9.02 -1.46 -16.04
CA LEU A 140 8.37 -2.75 -16.24
C LEU A 140 8.98 -3.47 -17.44
N PHE A 141 9.30 -4.76 -17.28
CA PHE A 141 9.87 -5.53 -18.38
C PHE A 141 9.26 -6.91 -18.62
N SER A 142 8.54 -7.48 -17.65
CA SER A 142 7.74 -8.69 -17.88
C SER A 142 6.43 -8.66 -17.09
N TYR A 143 5.37 -9.20 -17.67
CA TYR A 143 4.11 -9.46 -16.99
C TYR A 143 3.43 -10.67 -17.61
N SER A 144 2.69 -11.44 -16.82
CA SER A 144 1.89 -12.56 -17.30
C SER A 144 0.54 -12.61 -16.61
N PHE A 145 -0.48 -12.99 -17.37
CA PHE A 145 -1.82 -13.24 -16.85
C PHE A 145 -2.05 -14.74 -16.70
N PHE A 146 -2.55 -15.14 -15.54
CA PHE A 146 -2.93 -16.52 -15.27
C PHE A 146 -4.39 -16.77 -15.69
N LYS A 147 -4.76 -18.03 -15.90
CA LYS A 147 -6.15 -18.38 -16.18
C LYS A 147 -7.05 -18.02 -14.99
N PRO A 148 -8.34 -17.72 -15.21
CA PRO A 148 -9.25 -17.39 -14.11
C PRO A 148 -9.28 -18.49 -13.04
N GLY A 149 -9.07 -18.11 -11.77
CA GLY A 149 -9.03 -19.03 -10.63
C GLY A 149 -7.74 -19.84 -10.47
N GLU A 150 -6.78 -19.70 -11.38
CA GLU A 150 -5.50 -20.40 -11.32
C GLU A 150 -4.58 -19.77 -10.28
N THR A 151 -3.98 -20.59 -9.42
CA THR A 151 -3.01 -20.15 -8.41
C THR A 151 -1.57 -20.37 -8.88
N ILE A 152 -0.66 -19.59 -8.31
CA ILE A 152 0.77 -19.73 -8.58
C ILE A 152 1.34 -20.90 -7.77
N THR A 153 1.85 -21.91 -8.49
CA THR A 153 2.58 -23.03 -7.92
C THR A 153 4.08 -22.76 -8.05
N ALA A 154 4.91 -23.51 -7.31
CA ALA A 154 6.36 -23.41 -7.43
C ALA A 154 6.85 -23.63 -8.88
N GLU A 155 6.25 -24.58 -9.59
CA GLU A 155 6.61 -24.89 -10.98
C GLU A 155 6.32 -23.72 -11.93
N LYS A 156 5.12 -23.14 -11.81
CA LYS A 156 4.75 -21.96 -12.60
C LYS A 156 5.63 -20.77 -12.27
N TYR A 157 5.95 -20.58 -10.99
CA TYR A 157 6.86 -19.51 -10.58
C TYR A 157 8.25 -19.69 -11.21
N CYS A 158 8.79 -20.91 -11.26
CA CYS A 158 10.05 -21.19 -11.97
C CYS A 158 9.96 -20.90 -13.48
N GLN A 159 8.84 -21.21 -14.13
CA GLN A 159 8.61 -20.86 -15.54
C GLN A 159 8.55 -19.34 -15.74
N GLU A 160 7.93 -18.61 -14.80
CA GLU A 160 7.86 -17.14 -14.84
C GLU A 160 9.25 -16.51 -14.63
N ILE A 161 10.08 -17.04 -13.73
CA ILE A 161 11.48 -16.61 -13.57
C ILE A 161 12.26 -16.79 -14.87
N GLU A 162 12.08 -17.92 -15.56
CA GLU A 162 12.78 -18.19 -16.81
C GLU A 162 12.36 -17.25 -17.94
N LYS A 163 11.05 -17.03 -18.10
CA LYS A 163 10.53 -16.01 -19.03
C LYS A 163 11.06 -14.62 -18.69
N MET A 164 11.05 -14.26 -17.42
CA MET A 164 11.56 -12.99 -16.91
C MET A 164 13.05 -12.83 -17.23
N HIS A 165 13.85 -13.87 -17.00
CA HIS A 165 15.28 -13.88 -17.29
C HIS A 165 15.58 -13.65 -18.77
N GLN A 166 14.87 -14.32 -19.67
CA GLN A 166 15.01 -14.13 -21.12
C GLN A 166 14.67 -12.69 -21.54
N GLN A 167 13.61 -12.10 -20.98
CA GLN A 167 13.25 -10.70 -21.25
C GLN A 167 14.29 -9.73 -20.68
N LEU A 168 14.84 -10.05 -19.50
CA LEU A 168 15.88 -9.25 -18.86
C LEU A 168 17.18 -9.28 -19.66
N GLN A 169 17.59 -10.44 -20.18
CA GLN A 169 18.74 -10.59 -21.08
C GLN A 169 18.59 -9.75 -22.34
N ARG A 170 17.40 -9.78 -22.98
CA ARG A 170 17.12 -9.02 -24.20
C ARG A 170 17.14 -7.51 -23.98
N ARG A 171 16.52 -7.02 -22.91
CA ARG A 171 16.40 -5.57 -22.64
C ARG A 171 17.61 -4.98 -21.93
N TYR A 172 18.23 -5.74 -21.04
CA TYR A 172 19.30 -5.27 -20.14
C TYR A 172 20.45 -6.28 -20.03
N PRO A 173 21.15 -6.61 -21.13
CA PRO A 173 22.19 -7.65 -21.14
C PRO A 173 23.33 -7.38 -20.16
N ILE A 174 23.67 -6.10 -19.91
CA ILE A 174 24.70 -5.70 -18.94
C ILE A 174 24.34 -6.14 -17.51
N LEU A 175 23.05 -6.12 -17.16
CA LEU A 175 22.61 -6.50 -15.81
C LEU A 175 22.81 -7.99 -15.55
N VAL A 176 22.49 -8.82 -16.55
CA VAL A 176 22.61 -10.28 -16.43
C VAL A 176 24.08 -10.71 -16.52
N ASN A 177 24.82 -10.22 -17.52
CA ASN A 177 26.13 -10.77 -17.84
C ASN A 177 27.29 -10.19 -17.02
N ARG A 178 27.14 -8.99 -16.44
CA ARG A 178 28.25 -8.30 -15.75
C ARG A 178 27.97 -7.95 -14.31
N LYS A 179 26.74 -7.56 -13.99
CA LYS A 179 26.42 -7.02 -12.65
C LYS A 179 25.86 -8.06 -11.69
N GLY A 180 25.27 -9.15 -12.17
CA GLY A 180 24.57 -10.10 -11.32
C GLY A 180 23.24 -9.52 -10.81
N PRO A 181 22.09 -9.98 -11.33
CA PRO A 181 20.79 -9.47 -10.93
C PRO A 181 20.47 -9.88 -9.49
N ILE A 182 19.83 -8.97 -8.75
CA ILE A 182 19.42 -9.19 -7.37
C ILE A 182 17.89 -9.26 -7.34
N LEU A 183 17.31 -10.36 -6.88
CA LEU A 183 15.87 -10.55 -6.76
C LEU A 183 15.36 -10.08 -5.39
N LEU A 184 14.32 -9.24 -5.42
CA LEU A 184 13.51 -8.88 -4.26
C LEU A 184 12.08 -9.38 -4.47
N HIS A 185 11.68 -10.39 -3.70
CA HIS A 185 10.34 -10.96 -3.68
C HIS A 185 9.89 -11.25 -2.25
N ASP A 186 8.61 -11.52 -2.05
CA ASP A 186 8.08 -11.88 -0.74
C ASP A 186 8.33 -13.36 -0.39
N ASN A 187 8.06 -13.73 0.87
CA ASN A 187 8.30 -15.08 1.38
C ASN A 187 7.10 -16.02 1.15
N ALA A 188 6.34 -15.84 0.05
CA ALA A 188 5.23 -16.73 -0.26
C ALA A 188 5.74 -18.17 -0.44
N ARG A 189 4.91 -19.18 -0.10
CA ARG A 189 5.32 -20.60 -0.12
C ARG A 189 5.95 -21.05 -1.45
N PRO A 190 5.43 -20.66 -2.64
CA PRO A 190 6.08 -21.00 -3.91
C PRO A 190 7.49 -20.42 -4.04
N HIS A 191 7.72 -19.22 -3.50
CA HIS A 191 8.95 -18.44 -3.66
C HIS A 191 10.12 -19.03 -2.86
N VAL A 192 9.82 -19.59 -1.68
CA VAL A 192 10.80 -20.24 -0.80
C VAL A 192 10.92 -21.74 -1.02
N SER A 193 10.28 -22.27 -2.07
CA SER A 193 10.35 -23.70 -2.38
C SER A 193 11.76 -24.09 -2.86
N GLN A 194 12.18 -25.32 -2.58
CA GLN A 194 13.49 -25.83 -3.00
C GLN A 194 13.70 -25.69 -4.52
N ARG A 195 12.64 -25.94 -5.30
CA ARG A 195 12.69 -25.82 -6.77
C ARG A 195 12.97 -24.39 -7.22
N THR A 196 12.39 -23.41 -6.54
CA THR A 196 12.60 -21.99 -6.84
C THR A 196 14.00 -21.54 -6.45
N ILE A 197 14.47 -21.94 -5.26
CA ILE A 197 15.83 -21.63 -4.80
C ILE A 197 16.86 -22.21 -5.77
N GLN A 198 16.70 -23.47 -6.18
CA GLN A 198 17.58 -24.10 -7.17
C GLN A 198 17.58 -23.33 -8.50
N LYS A 199 16.39 -22.98 -9.01
CA LYS A 199 16.26 -22.24 -10.27
C LYS A 199 16.92 -20.86 -10.20
N LEU A 200 16.83 -20.16 -9.08
CA LEU A 200 17.49 -18.86 -8.88
C LEU A 200 19.01 -19.01 -8.83
N HIS A 201 19.50 -20.05 -8.15
CA HIS A 201 20.92 -20.39 -8.10
C HIS A 201 21.47 -20.72 -9.49
N ASP A 202 20.77 -21.55 -10.26
CA ASP A 202 21.17 -21.93 -11.63
C ASP A 202 21.25 -20.73 -12.58
N LEU A 203 20.42 -19.71 -12.34
CA LEU A 203 20.41 -18.47 -13.12
C LEU A 203 21.33 -17.37 -12.56
N GLY A 204 22.03 -17.64 -11.46
CA GLY A 204 22.97 -16.69 -10.82
C GLY A 204 22.30 -15.48 -10.16
N TYR A 205 21.05 -15.63 -9.70
CA TYR A 205 20.35 -14.55 -8.98
C TYR A 205 20.69 -14.57 -7.49
N GLU A 206 21.00 -13.40 -6.95
CA GLU A 206 21.09 -13.19 -5.51
C GLU A 206 19.72 -12.82 -4.96
N THR A 207 19.23 -13.50 -3.92
CA THR A 207 17.94 -13.17 -3.28
C THR A 207 18.16 -12.25 -2.08
N LEU A 208 17.49 -11.09 -2.06
CA LEU A 208 17.53 -10.20 -0.90
C LEU A 208 16.70 -10.77 0.26
N PRO A 209 17.19 -10.65 1.51
CA PRO A 209 16.39 -10.99 2.67
C PRO A 209 15.16 -10.07 2.74
N HIS A 210 13.97 -10.67 2.79
CA HIS A 210 12.72 -9.96 3.01
C HIS A 210 12.12 -10.38 4.35
N PRO A 211 11.93 -9.47 5.32
CA PRO A 211 11.37 -9.84 6.61
C PRO A 211 9.87 -10.12 6.50
N ALA A 212 9.34 -10.95 7.41
CA ALA A 212 7.92 -11.27 7.44
C ALA A 212 7.04 -10.01 7.57
N TYR A 213 5.88 -10.03 6.92
CA TYR A 213 4.88 -8.95 6.95
C TYR A 213 5.41 -7.58 6.56
N PHE A 214 6.44 -7.54 5.69
CA PHE A 214 7.00 -6.31 5.15
C PHE A 214 6.23 -5.87 3.89
N THR A 215 5.01 -5.37 4.10
CA THR A 215 4.05 -5.05 3.03
C THR A 215 4.22 -3.65 2.43
N ARG A 216 5.31 -2.93 2.71
CA ARG A 216 5.39 -1.48 2.47
C ARG A 216 6.31 -0.92 1.37
N PRO A 217 7.31 -1.61 0.77
CA PRO A 217 8.10 -0.93 -0.27
C PRO A 217 7.71 -1.27 -1.71
N VAL A 218 7.22 -2.49 -1.98
CA VAL A 218 7.20 -3.03 -3.35
C VAL A 218 5.88 -2.75 -4.07
N SER A 219 4.74 -3.02 -3.43
CA SER A 219 3.42 -2.89 -4.06
C SER A 219 2.98 -1.42 -4.31
N ASN A 220 3.58 -0.43 -3.63
CA ASN A 220 3.14 0.96 -3.76
C ASN A 220 3.79 1.74 -4.92
N ARG A 221 4.78 1.18 -5.63
CA ARG A 221 5.50 1.92 -6.69
C ARG A 221 4.86 1.82 -8.08
N LEU A 222 4.04 0.80 -8.33
CA LEU A 222 3.30 0.68 -9.59
C LEU A 222 1.84 1.12 -9.37
N PRO A 223 1.33 2.10 -10.15
CA PRO A 223 -0.08 2.53 -10.09
C PRO A 223 -1.07 1.36 -10.24
N LEU A 224 -0.67 0.29 -10.94
CA LEU A 224 -1.42 -0.95 -11.10
C LEU A 224 -1.82 -1.58 -9.75
N PHE A 225 -0.96 -1.44 -8.74
CA PHE A 225 -1.13 -2.05 -7.42
C PHE A 225 -1.80 -1.08 -6.42
N GLN A 226 -1.79 0.23 -6.68
CA GLN A 226 -2.41 1.27 -5.84
C GLN A 226 -3.96 1.32 -5.91
N THR A 227 -4.58 0.70 -6.91
CA THR A 227 -6.01 0.90 -7.25
C THR A 227 -7.03 0.38 -6.23
N SER A 228 -6.62 -0.23 -5.12
CA SER A 228 -7.50 -0.58 -4.00
C SER A 228 -7.36 0.40 -2.83
N GLY A 229 -7.45 1.71 -3.08
CA GLY A 229 -7.42 2.69 -1.98
C GLY A 229 -7.91 4.07 -2.33
N GLN A 230 -7.28 4.77 -3.25
CA GLN A 230 -7.59 6.17 -3.55
C GLN A 230 -7.30 6.48 -5.01
N VAL A 231 -8.33 6.81 -5.78
CA VAL A 231 -8.17 7.66 -6.97
C VAL A 231 -8.91 8.94 -6.62
N PRO A 232 -8.24 10.10 -6.54
CA PRO A 232 -8.91 11.38 -6.42
C PRO A 232 -9.76 11.60 -7.68
N SER A 233 -11.02 11.95 -7.47
CA SER A 233 -11.94 12.40 -8.51
C SER A 233 -11.27 13.50 -9.33
N ARG A 234 -10.99 13.25 -10.62
CA ARG A 234 -10.66 14.34 -11.55
C ARG A 234 -11.91 15.20 -11.69
N GLN A 235 -11.85 16.41 -11.16
CA GLN A 235 -12.80 17.48 -11.48
C GLN A 235 -12.71 17.79 -12.99
N GLY A 236 -13.87 18.09 -13.57
CA GLY A 236 -14.10 18.11 -15.01
C GLY A 236 -13.32 19.18 -15.77
N LEU A 237 -12.99 18.85 -17.02
CA LEU A 237 -12.90 19.85 -18.08
C LEU A 237 -14.33 20.11 -18.57
N GLN A 238 -14.84 21.31 -18.30
CA GLN A 238 -15.94 21.87 -19.08
C GLN A 238 -15.42 22.18 -20.49
N LYS A 239 -16.21 21.83 -21.50
CA LYS A 239 -16.26 22.56 -22.78
C LYS A 239 -17.47 23.46 -22.73
#